data_AF-A0A927ZG23-F1
#
_entry.id   AF-A0A927ZG23-F1
#
_cell.length_a   1.000
_cell.length_b   1.000
_cell.length_c   1.000
_cell.angle_alpha   90.00
_cell.angle_beta   90.00
_cell.angle_gamma   90.00
#
_symmetry.space_group_name_H-M   'P 1'
#
loop_
_entity.id
_entity.type
_entity.pdbx_description
1 polymer ?
#
loop_
_entity_poly.entity_id
_entity_poly.type
_entity_poly.pdbx_seq_one_letter_code
_entity_poly.pdbx_strand_id
1 'polypeptide(L)'
;MRKHEVFEKGTTRHTESVSMTPPKFYRQERDWTCALACIRTMLSGVGGSVPAEADIVSSCSLQPGPHFSKELKETGLLKDYDVLYGCDYKNITFDDVLDRMKEGYYVMLESMVNYAHWMVLLGFYALGDAEENRLLFFEPYYNEVRLMRADEFVGMWIDGNYEHSRVKQDFIAIRKAK
;
A
#
# COMPACT_ATOMS: atom_id res chain seq x y z
N MET A 1 -7.69 13.99 -28.39
CA MET A 1 -7.12 12.91 -27.57
C MET A 1 -8.23 11.93 -27.30
N ARG A 2 -8.15 10.70 -27.81
CA ARG A 2 -9.26 9.73 -27.67
C ARG A 2 -9.19 9.14 -26.27
N LYS A 3 -10.35 8.90 -25.64
CA LYS A 3 -10.48 8.34 -24.29
C LYS A 3 -9.51 7.15 -24.07
N HIS A 4 -9.39 6.25 -25.05
CA HIS A 4 -8.47 5.09 -25.04
C HIS A 4 -6.98 5.39 -24.75
N GLU A 5 -6.39 6.46 -25.29
CA GLU A 5 -4.93 6.71 -25.17
C GLU A 5 -4.50 7.09 -23.75
N VAL A 6 -5.44 7.61 -22.93
CA VAL A 6 -5.16 8.00 -21.54
C VAL A 6 -5.23 6.76 -20.61
N PHE A 7 -6.08 5.79 -20.93
CA PHE A 7 -6.30 4.60 -20.09
C PHE A 7 -5.33 3.44 -20.38
N GLU A 8 -4.70 3.38 -21.55
CA GLU A 8 -3.66 2.36 -21.85
C GLU A 8 -2.47 2.37 -20.88
N LYS A 9 -2.22 3.51 -20.20
CA LYS A 9 -1.15 3.62 -19.18
C LYS A 9 -1.58 3.17 -17.79
N GLY A 10 -2.89 3.05 -17.54
CA GLY A 10 -3.46 2.64 -16.25
C GLY A 10 -3.90 1.18 -16.19
N THR A 11 -3.90 0.48 -17.33
CA THR A 11 -4.29 -0.94 -17.41
C THR A 11 -3.13 -1.85 -17.00
N THR A 12 -3.40 -2.73 -16.03
CA THR A 12 -2.47 -3.76 -15.56
C THR A 12 -2.25 -4.82 -16.66
N ARG A 13 -1.02 -5.29 -16.84
CA ARG A 13 -0.69 -6.37 -17.79
C ARG A 13 -0.76 -7.77 -17.18
N HIS A 14 -0.89 -7.87 -15.85
CA HIS A 14 -1.11 -9.15 -15.18
C HIS A 14 -2.40 -9.82 -15.65
N THR A 15 -2.27 -11.05 -16.13
CA THR A 15 -3.39 -11.90 -16.58
C THR A 15 -3.81 -12.94 -15.53
N GLU A 16 -3.07 -13.02 -14.42
CA GLU A 16 -3.32 -13.95 -13.34
C GLU A 16 -3.69 -13.19 -12.06
N SER A 17 -4.65 -13.73 -11.32
CA SER A 17 -4.98 -13.23 -9.99
C SER A 17 -3.83 -13.50 -9.01
N VAL A 18 -3.52 -12.53 -8.16
CA VAL A 18 -2.54 -12.66 -7.07
C VAL A 18 -3.19 -12.20 -5.78
N SER A 19 -2.96 -12.93 -4.69
CA SER A 19 -3.45 -12.54 -3.37
C SER A 19 -2.41 -12.78 -2.29
N MET A 20 -2.40 -11.89 -1.31
CA MET A 20 -1.52 -11.94 -0.16
C MET A 20 -2.22 -11.29 1.03
N THR A 21 -3.04 -12.08 1.73
CA THR A 21 -3.88 -11.60 2.82
C THR A 21 -3.23 -11.87 4.17
N PRO A 22 -2.92 -10.84 4.99
CA PRO A 22 -2.45 -11.05 6.35
C PRO A 22 -3.53 -11.72 7.23
N PRO A 23 -3.16 -12.50 8.25
CA PRO A 23 -4.11 -13.23 9.09
C PRO A 23 -4.89 -12.33 10.06
N LYS A 24 -4.44 -11.10 10.32
CA LYS A 24 -5.11 -10.15 11.22
C LYS A 24 -5.11 -8.75 10.63
N PHE A 25 -6.24 -8.07 10.78
CA PHE A 25 -6.41 -6.68 10.36
C PHE A 25 -6.49 -5.77 11.58
N TYR A 26 -5.90 -4.59 11.48
CA TYR A 26 -5.87 -3.60 12.54
C TYR A 26 -6.47 -2.31 12.03
N ARG A 27 -7.57 -1.87 12.64
CA ARG A 27 -8.11 -0.52 12.41
C ARG A 27 -7.10 0.54 12.89
N GLN A 28 -7.14 1.70 12.28
CA GLN A 28 -6.42 2.86 12.83
C GLN A 28 -7.07 3.31 14.14
N GLU A 29 -6.24 3.76 15.10
CA GLU A 29 -6.70 4.23 16.40
C GLU A 29 -6.78 5.77 16.46
N ARG A 30 -6.14 6.48 15.52
CA ARG A 30 -6.13 7.95 15.39
C ARG A 30 -6.37 8.39 13.94
N ASP A 31 -6.94 9.58 13.74
CA ASP A 31 -7.34 10.11 12.42
C ASP A 31 -6.24 10.12 11.36
N TRP A 32 -4.97 10.22 11.76
CA TRP A 32 -3.80 10.33 10.88
C TRP A 32 -2.96 9.05 10.78
N THR A 33 -3.38 7.95 11.41
CA THR A 33 -2.53 6.75 11.58
C THR A 33 -2.83 5.60 10.62
N CYS A 34 -3.48 5.87 9.49
CA CYS A 34 -3.78 4.85 8.47
C CYS A 34 -2.54 4.05 8.05
N ALA A 35 -1.37 4.70 7.93
CA ALA A 35 -0.11 4.04 7.60
C ALA A 35 0.32 3.03 8.68
N LEU A 36 0.18 3.38 9.96
CA LEU A 36 0.57 2.51 11.07
C LEU A 36 -0.35 1.30 11.19
N ALA A 37 -1.65 1.51 10.97
CA ALA A 37 -2.65 0.44 10.91
C ALA A 37 -2.37 -0.55 9.76
N CYS A 38 -1.98 -0.04 8.59
CA CYS A 38 -1.53 -0.85 7.47
C CYS A 38 -0.25 -1.63 7.80
N ILE A 39 0.76 -0.99 8.38
CA ILE A 39 1.99 -1.64 8.82
C ILE A 39 1.69 -2.77 9.80
N ARG A 40 0.88 -2.53 10.83
CA ARG A 40 0.49 -3.56 11.81
C ARG A 40 -0.22 -4.73 11.15
N THR A 41 -1.10 -4.44 10.18
CA THR A 41 -1.80 -5.44 9.38
C THR A 41 -0.82 -6.29 8.59
N MET A 42 0.11 -5.70 7.84
CA MET A 42 1.13 -6.46 7.12
C MET A 42 2.06 -7.24 8.06
N LEU A 43 2.46 -6.65 9.20
CA LEU A 43 3.32 -7.30 10.20
C LEU A 43 2.71 -8.60 10.76
N SER A 44 1.38 -8.69 10.80
CA SER A 44 0.69 -9.91 11.21
C SER A 44 0.96 -11.09 10.26
N GLY A 45 1.30 -10.84 8.99
CA GLY A 45 1.59 -11.85 7.99
C GLY A 45 3.03 -12.36 8.00
N VAL A 46 3.99 -11.57 8.48
CA VAL A 46 5.42 -11.93 8.46
C VAL A 46 5.89 -12.69 9.71
N GLY A 47 5.01 -12.91 10.70
CA GLY A 47 5.25 -13.84 11.82
C GLY A 47 6.04 -13.27 13.00
N GLY A 48 5.92 -11.98 13.29
CA GLY A 48 6.52 -11.30 14.46
C GLY A 48 5.49 -10.80 15.47
N SER A 49 5.95 -10.24 16.59
CA SER A 49 5.09 -9.48 17.50
C SER A 49 4.63 -8.19 16.82
N VAL A 50 3.32 -7.96 16.75
CA VAL A 50 2.76 -6.72 16.20
C VAL A 50 2.63 -5.70 17.33
N PRO A 51 3.42 -4.60 17.35
CA PRO A 51 3.33 -3.58 18.39
C PRO A 51 1.97 -2.86 18.35
N ALA A 52 1.57 -2.27 19.49
CA ALA A 52 0.41 -1.38 19.53
C ALA A 52 0.70 -0.07 18.77
N GLU A 53 -0.33 0.59 18.25
CA GLU A 53 -0.13 1.86 17.53
C GLU A 53 0.48 2.94 18.43
N ALA A 54 0.05 3.00 19.69
CA ALA A 54 0.61 3.92 20.68
C ALA A 54 2.11 3.68 20.92
N ASP A 55 2.54 2.42 20.93
CA ASP A 55 3.95 2.07 21.12
C ASP A 55 4.79 2.54 19.92
N ILE A 56 4.29 2.34 18.69
CA ILE A 56 4.95 2.81 17.47
C ILE A 56 5.08 4.34 17.49
N VAL A 57 3.99 5.04 17.78
CA VAL A 57 3.98 6.52 17.84
C VAL A 57 5.01 7.02 18.84
N SER A 58 5.07 6.43 20.04
CA SER A 58 6.03 6.82 21.07
C SER A 58 7.46 6.45 20.69
N SER A 59 7.72 5.23 20.19
CA SER A 59 9.08 4.76 19.91
C SER A 59 9.71 5.47 18.71
N CYS A 60 8.89 5.86 17.74
CA CYS A 60 9.33 6.55 16.53
C CYS A 60 9.18 8.08 16.63
N SER A 61 8.75 8.62 17.78
CA SER A 61 8.51 10.06 18.01
C SER A 61 7.60 10.71 16.95
N LEU A 62 6.61 9.97 16.46
CA LEU A 62 5.76 10.40 15.35
C LEU A 62 4.87 11.57 15.74
N GLN A 63 4.80 12.56 14.86
CA GLN A 63 3.87 13.69 14.95
C GLN A 63 2.67 13.45 14.04
N PRO A 64 1.51 14.11 14.26
CA PRO A 64 0.34 13.92 13.42
C PRO A 64 0.61 14.14 11.92
N GLY A 65 0.28 13.12 11.10
CA GLY A 65 0.38 13.18 9.64
C GLY A 65 0.22 11.79 8.99
N PRO A 66 -0.03 11.71 7.67
CA PRO A 66 -0.27 10.44 6.97
C PRO A 66 0.97 9.53 6.84
N HIS A 67 2.15 10.00 7.27
CA HIS A 67 3.44 9.30 7.26
C HIS A 67 3.76 8.53 5.99
N PHE A 68 4.44 9.20 5.07
CA PHE A 68 4.85 8.63 3.79
C PHE A 68 6.01 7.64 3.93
N SER A 69 6.27 6.83 2.90
CA SER A 69 7.31 5.79 2.96
C SER A 69 8.70 6.33 3.31
N LYS A 70 9.02 7.54 2.83
CA LYS A 70 10.27 8.23 3.15
C LYS A 70 10.43 8.49 4.65
N GLU A 71 9.40 9.05 5.29
CA GLU A 71 9.40 9.32 6.72
C GLU A 71 9.48 8.02 7.52
N LEU A 72 8.66 7.03 7.15
CA LEU A 72 8.62 5.73 7.83
C LEU A 72 9.93 4.97 7.70
N LYS A 73 10.63 5.09 6.56
CA LYS A 73 11.96 4.52 6.36
C LYS A 73 12.98 5.11 7.35
N GLU A 74 12.94 6.42 7.58
CA GLU A 74 13.86 7.12 8.49
C GLU A 74 13.66 6.71 9.96
N THR A 75 12.47 6.23 10.34
CA THR A 75 12.19 5.76 11.71
C THR A 75 12.89 4.44 12.08
N GLY A 76 13.29 3.65 11.08
CA GLY A 76 13.83 2.30 11.31
C GLY A 76 12.83 1.28 11.87
N LEU A 77 11.53 1.58 11.87
CA LEU A 77 10.46 0.71 12.41
C LEU A 77 10.49 -0.70 11.82
N LEU A 78 10.86 -0.84 10.55
CA LEU A 78 10.85 -2.10 9.80
C LEU A 78 12.25 -2.65 9.51
N LYS A 79 13.28 -2.20 10.24
CA LYS A 79 14.70 -2.55 9.98
C LYS A 79 15.02 -4.04 10.01
N ASP A 80 14.22 -4.84 10.71
CA ASP A 80 14.43 -6.28 10.90
C ASP A 80 13.70 -7.14 9.82
N TYR A 81 13.12 -6.49 8.81
CA TYR A 81 12.38 -7.13 7.71
C TYR A 81 13.04 -6.84 6.37
N ASP A 82 12.68 -7.62 5.35
CA ASP A 82 12.98 -7.27 3.96
C ASP A 82 11.89 -6.32 3.47
N VAL A 83 12.27 -5.05 3.24
CA VAL A 83 11.35 -3.94 2.98
C VAL A 83 11.71 -3.21 1.70
N LEU A 84 10.69 -2.90 0.90
CA LEU A 84 10.77 -2.01 -0.24
C LEU A 84 9.93 -0.76 0.04
N TYR A 85 10.48 0.41 -0.22
CA TYR A 85 9.83 1.70 -0.01
C TYR A 85 9.64 2.44 -1.32
N GLY A 86 8.45 2.99 -1.56
CA GLY A 86 8.13 3.76 -2.77
C GLY A 86 9.05 4.94 -3.01
N CYS A 87 9.54 5.57 -1.94
CA CYS A 87 10.50 6.68 -2.03
C CYS A 87 11.82 6.31 -2.72
N ASP A 88 12.17 5.03 -2.82
CA ASP A 88 13.39 4.56 -3.48
C ASP A 88 13.23 4.36 -4.99
N TYR A 89 12.00 4.49 -5.51
CA TYR A 89 11.67 4.23 -6.92
C TYR A 89 11.33 5.52 -7.66
N LYS A 90 12.06 5.78 -8.74
CA LYS A 90 11.79 6.93 -9.62
C LYS A 90 10.51 6.73 -10.46
N ASN A 91 10.32 5.53 -10.97
CA ASN A 91 9.15 5.13 -11.74
C ASN A 91 8.86 3.65 -11.40
N ILE A 92 7.88 3.41 -10.54
CA ILE A 92 7.34 2.07 -10.31
C ILE A 92 5.98 1.98 -10.99
N THR A 93 5.67 0.82 -11.56
CA THR A 93 4.36 0.53 -12.14
C THR A 93 3.52 -0.33 -11.20
N PHE A 94 2.22 -0.38 -11.45
CA PHE A 94 1.35 -1.23 -10.64
C PHE A 94 1.65 -2.71 -10.89
N ASP A 95 2.07 -3.08 -12.11
CA ASP A 95 2.53 -4.44 -12.41
C ASP A 95 3.73 -4.84 -11.55
N ASP A 96 4.68 -3.92 -11.32
CA ASP A 96 5.84 -4.18 -10.45
C ASP A 96 5.40 -4.49 -9.01
N VAL A 97 4.36 -3.82 -8.52
CA VAL A 97 3.78 -4.09 -7.19
C VAL A 97 3.15 -5.47 -7.13
N LEU A 98 2.41 -5.86 -8.16
CA LEU A 98 1.82 -7.19 -8.25
C LEU A 98 2.89 -8.29 -8.31
N ASP A 99 4.01 -8.03 -9.00
CA ASP A 99 5.16 -8.93 -9.00
C ASP A 99 5.74 -9.10 -7.58
N ARG A 100 5.81 -8.03 -6.77
CA ARG A 100 6.22 -8.15 -5.36
C ARG A 100 5.28 -9.02 -4.55
N MET A 101 3.97 -8.91 -4.78
CA MET A 101 3.02 -9.80 -4.11
C MET A 101 3.26 -11.27 -4.48
N LYS A 102 3.53 -11.57 -5.76
CA LYS A 102 3.90 -12.92 -6.22
C LYS A 102 5.19 -13.42 -5.58
N GLU A 103 6.13 -12.53 -5.30
CA GLU A 103 7.39 -12.80 -4.58
C GLU A 103 7.23 -12.98 -3.06
N GLY A 104 6.00 -12.92 -2.54
CA GLY A 104 5.70 -13.14 -1.13
C GLY A 104 5.66 -11.88 -0.27
N TYR A 105 5.64 -10.68 -0.86
CA TYR A 105 5.51 -9.44 -0.10
C TYR A 105 4.05 -9.11 0.22
N TYR A 106 3.79 -8.70 1.45
CA TYR A 106 2.60 -7.93 1.82
C TYR A 106 2.80 -6.48 1.41
N VAL A 107 1.79 -5.87 0.80
CA VAL A 107 1.92 -4.52 0.23
C VAL A 107 0.84 -3.59 0.76
N MET A 108 1.24 -2.38 1.12
CA MET A 108 0.35 -1.23 1.29
C MET A 108 0.66 -0.14 0.27
N LEU A 109 -0.37 0.55 -0.16
CA LEU A 109 -0.32 1.61 -1.17
C LEU A 109 -0.90 2.88 -0.59
N GLU A 110 -0.22 3.99 -0.83
CA GLU A 110 -0.79 5.32 -0.58
C GLU A 110 -1.72 5.66 -1.75
N SER A 111 -2.76 6.45 -1.52
CA SER A 111 -3.64 6.89 -2.60
C SER A 111 -4.35 8.17 -2.19
N MET A 112 -4.98 8.82 -3.18
CA MET A 112 -5.83 9.99 -2.96
C MET A 112 -7.29 9.66 -2.60
N VAL A 113 -7.58 8.40 -2.24
CA VAL A 113 -8.90 8.00 -1.74
C VAL A 113 -9.13 8.72 -0.41
N ASN A 114 -10.03 9.71 -0.41
CA ASN A 114 -10.27 10.59 0.75
C ASN A 114 -9.04 11.40 1.19
N TYR A 115 -8.26 11.95 0.24
CA TYR A 115 -6.95 12.57 0.47
C TYR A 115 -5.85 11.52 0.71
N ALA A 116 -4.67 11.89 1.21
CA ALA A 116 -3.56 10.98 1.46
C ALA A 116 -3.96 9.85 2.42
N HIS A 117 -4.13 8.65 1.87
CA HIS A 117 -4.67 7.50 2.59
C HIS A 117 -4.00 6.20 2.20
N TRP A 118 -3.56 5.46 3.22
CA TRP A 118 -2.92 4.16 3.08
C TRP A 118 -3.91 3.01 3.22
N MET A 119 -3.82 2.05 2.30
CA MET A 119 -4.59 0.80 2.34
C MET A 119 -3.67 -0.41 2.09
N VAL A 120 -4.02 -1.57 2.63
CA VAL A 120 -3.29 -2.82 2.38
C VAL A 120 -3.90 -3.53 1.18
N LEU A 121 -3.10 -3.79 0.15
CA LEU A 121 -3.51 -4.56 -1.02
C LEU A 121 -3.55 -6.05 -0.64
N LEU A 122 -4.75 -6.61 -0.56
CA LEU A 122 -5.00 -8.01 -0.21
C LEU A 122 -4.97 -8.91 -1.47
N GLY A 123 -5.36 -8.37 -2.62
CA GLY A 123 -5.30 -9.12 -3.86
C GLY A 123 -5.70 -8.34 -5.10
N PHE A 124 -5.27 -8.85 -6.24
CA PHE A 124 -5.67 -8.47 -7.57
C PHE A 124 -6.34 -9.66 -8.24
N TYR A 125 -7.46 -9.41 -8.91
CA TYR A 125 -8.28 -10.41 -9.58
C TYR A 125 -8.36 -10.08 -11.06
N ALA A 126 -7.77 -10.93 -11.89
CA ALA A 126 -7.84 -10.82 -13.34
C ALA A 126 -9.17 -11.40 -13.84
N LEU A 127 -10.07 -10.56 -14.36
CA LEU A 127 -11.44 -10.95 -14.74
C LEU A 127 -11.67 -11.03 -16.26
N GLY A 128 -10.62 -11.37 -17.01
CA GLY A 128 -10.65 -11.54 -18.46
C GLY A 128 -10.36 -10.26 -19.22
N ASP A 129 -11.11 -9.18 -18.93
CA ASP A 129 -10.86 -7.85 -19.50
C ASP A 129 -10.15 -6.94 -18.49
N ALA A 130 -9.17 -6.15 -18.95
CA ALA A 130 -8.37 -5.30 -18.08
C ALA A 130 -9.21 -4.26 -17.31
N GLU A 131 -10.28 -3.75 -17.92
CA GLU A 131 -11.24 -2.83 -17.28
C GLU A 131 -12.12 -3.52 -16.22
N GLU A 132 -12.24 -4.85 -16.29
CA GLU A 132 -12.98 -5.67 -15.33
C GLU A 132 -12.10 -6.13 -14.17
N ASN A 133 -10.78 -5.93 -14.23
CA ASN A 133 -9.90 -6.31 -13.14
C ASN A 133 -10.30 -5.61 -11.83
N ARG A 134 -10.15 -6.33 -10.71
CA ARG A 134 -10.51 -5.85 -9.38
C ARG A 134 -9.33 -5.90 -8.44
N LEU A 135 -9.32 -4.97 -7.50
CA LEU A 135 -8.40 -4.92 -6.37
C LEU A 135 -9.19 -5.09 -5.08
N LEU A 136 -8.68 -5.92 -4.19
CA LEU A 136 -9.21 -6.09 -2.85
C LEU A 136 -8.26 -5.41 -1.87
N PHE A 137 -8.78 -4.48 -1.10
CA PHE A 137 -8.03 -3.71 -0.11
C PHE A 137 -8.59 -3.93 1.28
N PHE A 138 -7.73 -3.88 2.29
CA PHE A 138 -8.16 -3.53 3.64
C PHE A 138 -7.98 -2.03 3.86
N GLU A 139 -9.07 -1.38 4.27
CA GLU A 139 -9.14 0.03 4.60
C GLU A 139 -9.17 0.18 6.14
N PRO A 140 -8.16 0.83 6.75
CA PRO A 140 -8.02 0.88 8.21
C PRO A 140 -8.87 1.94 8.92
N TYR A 141 -9.30 3.01 8.24
CA TYR A 141 -10.17 4.08 8.78
C TYR A 141 -11.57 3.56 9.09
N TYR A 142 -12.19 2.89 8.12
CA TYR A 142 -13.51 2.28 8.26
C TYR A 142 -13.44 0.86 8.83
N ASN A 143 -12.25 0.26 8.88
CA ASN A 143 -12.02 -1.11 9.32
C ASN A 143 -12.80 -2.12 8.46
N GLU A 144 -12.67 -1.98 7.14
CA GLU A 144 -13.45 -2.72 6.15
C GLU A 144 -12.57 -3.29 5.05
N VAL A 145 -13.03 -4.37 4.43
CA VAL A 145 -12.46 -4.87 3.18
C VAL A 145 -13.24 -4.28 2.01
N ARG A 146 -12.54 -3.70 1.05
CA ARG A 146 -13.11 -3.01 -0.10
C ARG A 146 -12.68 -3.67 -1.40
N LEU A 147 -13.65 -3.84 -2.30
CA LEU A 147 -13.39 -4.25 -3.67
C LEU A 147 -13.49 -3.02 -4.58
N MET A 148 -12.45 -2.73 -5.33
CA MET A 148 -12.36 -1.57 -6.22
C MET A 148 -12.03 -2.01 -7.64
N ARG A 149 -12.41 -1.22 -8.64
CA ARG A 149 -11.90 -1.43 -9.99
C ARG A 149 -10.41 -1.06 -10.04
N ALA A 150 -9.62 -1.88 -10.74
CA ALA A 150 -8.18 -1.69 -10.80
C ALA A 150 -7.80 -0.38 -11.51
N ASP A 151 -8.47 -0.07 -12.61
CA ASP A 151 -8.24 1.16 -13.40
C ASP A 151 -8.53 2.44 -12.59
N GLU A 152 -9.64 2.46 -11.86
CA GLU A 152 -10.01 3.58 -10.99
C GLU A 152 -8.98 3.80 -9.88
N PHE A 153 -8.57 2.73 -9.21
CA PHE A 153 -7.59 2.84 -8.13
C PHE A 153 -6.22 3.28 -8.66
N VAL A 154 -5.73 2.69 -9.76
CA VAL A 154 -4.42 3.05 -10.34
C VAL A 154 -4.38 4.52 -10.75
N GLY A 155 -5.51 5.09 -11.19
CA GLY A 155 -5.64 6.53 -11.44
C GLY A 155 -5.54 7.41 -10.19
N MET A 156 -5.81 6.86 -9.00
CA MET A 156 -5.72 7.53 -7.70
C MET A 156 -4.46 7.18 -6.90
N TRP A 157 -3.64 6.24 -7.40
CA TRP A 157 -2.35 5.87 -6.79
C TRP A 157 -1.29 6.91 -7.15
N ILE A 158 -1.43 8.07 -6.54
CA ILE A 158 -0.54 9.22 -6.66
C ILE A 158 -0.29 9.76 -5.25
N ASP A 159 0.97 10.15 -4.98
CA ASP A 159 1.33 10.70 -3.67
C ASP A 159 0.64 12.04 -3.41
N GLY A 160 -0.20 12.11 -2.37
CA GLY A 160 -0.85 13.34 -1.93
C GLY A 160 0.10 14.47 -1.50
N ASN A 161 1.38 14.16 -1.28
CA ASN A 161 2.45 15.08 -0.89
C ASN A 161 3.53 15.25 -1.97
N TYR A 162 3.22 14.95 -3.24
CA TYR A 162 4.18 15.00 -4.36
C TYR A 162 4.99 16.31 -4.44
N GLU A 163 4.40 17.45 -4.09
CA GLU A 163 5.09 18.75 -4.10
C GLU A 163 6.33 18.79 -3.20
N HIS A 164 6.27 18.09 -2.05
CA HIS A 164 7.34 18.03 -1.06
C HIS A 164 8.16 16.74 -1.13
N SER A 165 7.52 15.59 -1.33
CA SER A 165 8.16 14.27 -1.35
C SER A 165 8.89 13.97 -2.66
N ARG A 166 8.36 14.49 -3.78
CA ARG A 166 8.71 14.11 -5.17
C ARG A 166 8.55 12.60 -5.47
N VAL A 167 7.83 11.86 -4.63
CA VAL A 167 7.50 10.44 -4.84
C VAL A 167 6.22 10.39 -5.67
N LYS A 168 6.21 9.68 -6.80
CA LYS A 168 5.03 9.66 -7.68
C LYS A 168 3.97 8.66 -7.25
N GLN A 169 4.41 7.45 -6.92
CA GLN A 169 3.59 6.32 -6.54
C GLN A 169 4.18 5.74 -5.27
N ASP A 170 3.55 6.04 -4.13
CA ASP A 170 4.09 5.62 -2.85
C ASP A 170 3.52 4.26 -2.41
N PHE A 171 4.39 3.43 -1.85
CA PHE A 171 4.05 2.10 -1.37
C PHE A 171 5.03 1.67 -0.28
N ILE A 172 4.64 0.67 0.50
CA ILE A 172 5.55 -0.09 1.36
C ILE A 172 5.23 -1.56 1.16
N ALA A 173 6.26 -2.35 0.86
CA ALA A 173 6.15 -3.80 0.75
C ALA A 173 7.06 -4.45 1.78
N ILE A 174 6.54 -5.44 2.52
CA ILE A 174 7.32 -6.18 3.52
C ILE A 174 7.23 -7.69 3.31
N ARG A 175 8.33 -8.39 3.58
CA ARG A 175 8.33 -9.83 3.81
C ARG A 175 9.29 -10.18 4.93
N LYS A 176 9.21 -11.42 5.41
CA LYS A 176 10.17 -11.92 6.39
C LYS A 176 11.58 -11.90 5.79
N ALA A 177 12.56 -11.36 6.52
CA ALA A 177 13.96 -11.43 6.11
C ALA A 177 14.39 -12.90 5.96
N LYS A 178 15.25 -13.16 4.98
CA LYS A 178 15.82 -14.50 4.74
C LYS A 178 16.83 -14.89 5.80
#